data_AF-A0A2V8XUI8-F1
#
_entry.id   AF-A0A2V8XUI8-F1
#
_cell.length_a   1.000
_cell.length_b   1.000
_cell.length_c   1.000
_cell.angle_alpha   90.00
_cell.angle_beta   90.00
_cell.angle_gamma   90.00
#
_symmetry.space_group_name_H-M   'P 1'
#
loop_
_entity.id
_entity.type
_entity.pdbx_description
1 polymer ?
#
loop_
_entity_poly.entity_id
_entity_poly.type
_entity_poly.pdbx_seq_one_letter_code
_entity_poly.pdbx_strand_id
1 'polypeptide(L)'
;MPDDKNFFAALFDFSFQQQLTRRLVKLLYIIGILAGGISVVTCVVLGFEKSPADGLINLVAGIVALFVSILIWRVLLELTLVVLRISEGIDRATHAGN
;
A
#
# COMPACT_ATOMS: atom_id res chain seq x y z
N MET A 1 -9.32 -28.16 -3.04
CA MET A 1 -8.53 -26.91 -3.01
C MET A 1 -9.43 -25.80 -2.50
N PRO A 2 -9.36 -25.45 -1.20
CA PRO A 2 -10.15 -24.35 -0.66
C PRO A 2 -9.27 -23.39 0.16
N ASP A 3 -8.43 -22.59 -0.50
CA ASP A 3 -7.63 -21.55 0.19
C ASP A 3 -7.92 -20.13 -0.32
N ASP A 4 -8.42 -19.99 -1.55
CA ASP A 4 -8.64 -18.68 -2.17
C ASP A 4 -9.83 -17.93 -1.53
N LYS A 5 -10.86 -18.66 -1.10
CA LYS A 5 -12.09 -18.06 -0.55
C LYS A 5 -11.86 -17.43 0.83
N ASN A 6 -10.94 -17.97 1.62
CA ASN A 6 -10.56 -17.40 2.92
C ASN A 6 -9.69 -16.15 2.78
N PHE A 7 -8.90 -16.04 1.71
CA PHE A 7 -8.00 -14.90 1.49
C PHE A 7 -8.78 -13.61 1.14
N PHE A 8 -9.78 -13.72 0.27
CA PHE A 8 -10.67 -12.59 -0.05
C PHE A 8 -11.63 -12.27 1.10
N ALA A 9 -12.14 -13.28 1.82
CA ALA A 9 -12.95 -13.05 3.02
C ALA A 9 -12.16 -12.31 4.11
N ALA A 10 -10.87 -12.64 4.29
CA ALA A 10 -9.97 -11.94 5.22
C ALA A 10 -9.58 -10.52 4.74
N LEU A 11 -9.57 -10.25 3.43
CA LEU A 11 -9.39 -8.89 2.88
C LEU A 11 -10.58 -7.98 3.18
N PHE A 12 -11.79 -8.56 3.26
CA PHE A 12 -13.02 -7.85 3.62
C PHE A 12 -13.36 -7.97 5.13
N ASP A 13 -12.48 -8.59 5.93
CA ASP A 13 -12.63 -8.64 7.37
C ASP A 13 -12.12 -7.33 8.01
N PHE A 14 -13.02 -6.34 8.06
CA PHE A 14 -12.78 -5.04 8.70
C PHE A 14 -12.62 -5.12 10.24
N SER A 15 -12.73 -6.31 10.83
CA SER A 15 -12.61 -6.54 12.28
C SER A 15 -11.15 -6.66 12.76
N PHE A 16 -10.18 -6.94 11.87
CA PHE A 16 -8.74 -7.04 12.18
C PHE A 16 -8.40 -7.92 13.42
N GLN A 17 -9.18 -8.96 13.71
CA GLN A 17 -9.03 -9.76 14.95
C GLN A 17 -7.98 -10.89 14.86
N GLN A 18 -7.36 -11.15 13.71
CA GLN A 18 -6.38 -12.25 13.55
C GLN A 18 -5.07 -11.79 12.91
N GLN A 19 -3.98 -12.47 13.30
CA GLN A 19 -2.54 -12.22 13.04
C GLN A 19 -2.10 -12.14 11.56
N LEU A 20 -3.00 -11.91 10.61
CA LEU A 20 -2.75 -11.72 9.18
C LEU A 20 -2.15 -10.34 8.84
N THR A 21 -2.03 -9.44 9.82
CA THR A 21 -1.65 -8.04 9.63
C THR A 21 -0.29 -7.84 8.98
N ARG A 22 0.70 -8.70 9.25
CA ARG A 22 2.02 -8.60 8.61
C ARG A 22 2.03 -9.03 7.13
N ARG A 23 1.12 -9.93 6.74
CA ARG A 23 0.96 -10.38 5.34
C ARG A 23 0.18 -9.37 4.52
N LEU A 24 -0.84 -8.77 5.12
CA LEU A 24 -1.66 -7.71 4.52
C LEU A 24 -0.84 -6.46 4.16
N VAL A 25 0.07 -6.03 5.06
CA VAL A 25 0.98 -4.89 4.83
C VAL A 25 1.85 -5.10 3.57
N LYS A 26 2.42 -6.31 3.39
CA LYS A 26 3.20 -6.63 2.19
C LYS A 26 2.34 -6.59 0.91
N LEU A 27 1.10 -7.09 0.98
CA LEU A 27 0.18 -7.06 -0.15
C LEU A 27 -0.19 -5.62 -0.53
N LEU A 28 -0.54 -4.79 0.47
CA LEU A 28 -0.87 -3.37 0.27
C LEU A 28 0.30 -2.59 -0.32
N TYR A 29 1.55 -2.92 0.06
CA TYR A 29 2.72 -2.30 -0.57
C TYR A 29 2.82 -2.59 -2.05
N ILE A 30 2.69 -3.87 -2.42
CA ILE A 30 2.79 -4.31 -3.81
C ILE A 30 1.67 -3.65 -4.64
N ILE A 31 0.44 -3.67 -4.12
CA ILE A 31 -0.72 -3.02 -4.76
C ILE A 31 -0.50 -1.50 -4.87
N GLY A 32 0.04 -0.87 -3.82
CA GLY A 32 0.31 0.56 -3.78
C GLY A 32 1.33 1.02 -4.82
N ILE A 33 2.42 0.27 -4.97
CA ILE A 33 3.43 0.53 -6.01
C ILE A 33 2.85 0.28 -7.41
N LEU A 34 2.13 -0.82 -7.61
CA LEU A 34 1.48 -1.13 -8.88
C LEU A 34 0.49 -0.03 -9.27
N ALA A 35 -0.37 0.38 -8.34
CA ALA A 35 -1.33 1.45 -8.54
C ALA A 35 -0.63 2.78 -8.86
N GLY A 36 0.40 3.15 -8.10
CA GLY A 36 1.19 4.35 -8.37
C GLY A 36 1.83 4.34 -9.76
N GLY A 37 2.42 3.21 -10.17
CA GLY A 37 2.97 3.02 -11.52
C GLY A 37 1.90 3.18 -12.61
N ILE A 38 0.73 2.54 -12.45
CA ILE A 38 -0.39 2.64 -13.39
C ILE A 38 -0.93 4.07 -13.47
N SER A 39 -1.05 4.77 -12.34
CA SER A 39 -1.51 6.17 -12.29
C SER A 39 -0.58 7.09 -13.07
N VAL A 40 0.74 6.90 -12.96
CA VAL A 40 1.73 7.69 -13.70
C VAL A 40 1.64 7.40 -15.20
N VAL A 41 1.61 6.13 -15.60
CA VAL A 41 1.48 5.75 -17.02
C VAL A 41 0.20 6.33 -17.61
N THR A 42 -0.92 6.20 -16.92
CA THR A 42 -2.21 6.77 -17.35
C THR A 42 -2.14 8.29 -17.50
N CYS A 43 -1.53 9.00 -16.54
CA CYS A 43 -1.35 10.46 -16.64
C CYS A 43 -0.51 10.85 -17.84
N VAL A 44 0.59 10.14 -18.11
CA VAL A 44 1.45 10.43 -19.26
C VAL A 44 0.69 10.22 -20.57
N VAL A 45 0.00 9.09 -20.73
CA VAL A 45 -0.78 8.78 -21.95
C VAL A 45 -1.87 9.84 -22.20
N LEU A 46 -2.66 10.18 -21.19
CA LEU A 46 -3.70 11.21 -21.29
C LEU A 46 -3.13 12.62 -21.56
N GLY A 47 -1.89 12.89 -21.12
CA GLY A 47 -1.20 14.15 -21.40
C GLY A 47 -0.83 14.27 -22.87
N PHE A 48 -0.32 13.19 -23.47
CA PHE A 48 0.04 13.14 -24.89
C PHE A 48 -1.17 13.24 -25.83
N GLU A 49 -2.35 12.78 -25.41
CA GLU A 49 -3.59 12.92 -26.20
C GLU A 49 -4.02 14.38 -26.38
N LYS A 50 -3.72 15.27 -25.44
CA LYS A 50 -4.10 16.69 -25.51
C LYS A 50 -3.12 17.51 -26.35
N SER A 51 -1.83 17.40 -26.05
CA SER A 51 -0.78 18.16 -26.73
C SER A 51 0.60 17.55 -26.47
N PRO A 52 1.53 17.59 -27.43
CA PRO A 52 2.90 17.14 -27.21
C PRO A 52 3.62 17.87 -26.07
N ALA A 53 3.32 19.16 -25.87
CA ALA A 53 3.90 19.96 -24.79
C ALA A 53 3.35 19.53 -23.41
N ASP A 54 2.04 19.26 -23.32
CA ASP A 54 1.40 18.77 -22.10
C ASP A 54 1.90 17.37 -21.75
N GLY A 55 2.11 16.49 -22.74
CA GLY A 55 2.71 15.18 -22.55
C GLY A 55 4.11 15.25 -21.92
N LEU A 56 4.95 16.20 -22.34
CA LEU A 56 6.29 16.40 -21.77
C LEU A 56 6.24 16.93 -20.33
N ILE A 57 5.33 17.87 -20.04
CA ILE A 57 5.11 18.38 -18.69
C ILE A 57 4.61 17.25 -17.77
N ASN A 58 3.63 16.46 -18.22
CA ASN A 58 3.12 15.32 -17.47
C ASN A 58 4.14 14.20 -17.30
N LEU A 59 5.09 14.04 -18.21
CA LEU A 59 6.20 13.09 -18.05
C LEU A 59 7.10 13.50 -16.89
N VAL A 60 7.55 14.76 -16.85
CA VAL A 60 8.41 15.27 -15.78
C VAL A 60 7.65 15.28 -14.45
N ALA A 61 6.43 15.82 -14.43
CA ALA A 61 5.57 15.82 -13.24
C ALA A 61 5.22 14.40 -12.79
N GLY A 62 5.01 13.47 -13.72
CA GLY A 62 4.72 12.07 -13.46
C GLY A 62 5.88 11.35 -12.79
N ILE A 63 7.13 11.60 -13.20
CA ILE A 63 8.32 11.04 -12.54
C ILE A 63 8.42 11.54 -11.09
N VAL A 64 8.22 12.84 -10.87
CA VAL A 64 8.25 13.42 -9.51
C VAL A 64 7.11 12.86 -8.67
N ALA A 65 5.90 12.79 -9.22
CA ALA A 65 4.74 12.21 -8.56
C ALA A 65 4.95 10.72 -8.22
N LEU A 66 5.63 9.96 -9.08
CA LEU A 66 6.00 8.57 -8.81
C LEU A 66 6.88 8.47 -7.56
N PHE A 67 7.95 9.26 -7.51
CA PHE A 67 8.84 9.30 -6.34
C PHE A 67 8.10 9.68 -5.05
N VAL A 68 7.28 10.72 -5.10
CA VAL A 68 6.46 11.14 -3.96
C VAL A 68 5.48 10.04 -3.55
N SER A 69 4.84 9.37 -4.50
CA SER A 69 3.90 8.28 -4.22
C SER A 69 4.59 7.10 -3.54
N ILE A 70 5.81 6.74 -3.96
CA ILE A 70 6.62 5.68 -3.31
C ILE A 70 6.96 6.09 -1.88
N LEU A 71 7.37 7.33 -1.65
CA LEU A 71 7.69 7.82 -0.31
C LEU A 71 6.48 7.78 0.61
N ILE A 72 5.32 8.24 0.14
CA ILE A 72 4.06 8.18 0.90
C ILE A 72 3.72 6.74 1.25
N TRP A 73 3.77 5.81 0.29
CA TRP A 73 3.53 4.39 0.54
C TRP A 73 4.50 3.82 1.58
N ARG A 74 5.79 4.17 1.50
CA ARG A 74 6.80 3.74 2.47
C ARG A 74 6.44 4.19 3.90
N VAL A 75 6.10 5.47 4.06
CA VAL A 75 5.74 6.05 5.37
C VAL A 75 4.47 5.41 5.93
N LEU A 76 3.43 5.23 5.12
CA LEU A 76 2.17 4.61 5.56
C LEU A 76 2.38 3.17 6.05
N LEU A 77 3.23 2.40 5.37
CA LEU A 77 3.52 1.03 5.76
C LEU A 77 4.40 0.97 7.00
N GLU A 78 5.38 1.85 7.10
CA GLU A 78 6.23 1.97 8.29
C GLU A 78 5.39 2.32 9.51
N LEU A 79 4.45 3.26 9.37
CA LEU A 79 3.48 3.60 10.41
C LEU A 79 2.60 2.40 10.78
N THR A 80 2.09 1.66 9.79
CA THR A 80 1.28 0.46 10.02
C THR A 80 2.09 -0.59 10.80
N LEU A 81 3.34 -0.84 10.42
CA LEU A 81 4.22 -1.78 11.13
C LEU A 81 4.55 -1.32 12.56
N VAL A 82 4.72 -0.02 12.79
CA VAL A 82 4.95 0.54 14.13
C VAL A 82 3.74 0.29 15.02
N VAL A 83 2.53 0.58 14.54
CA VAL A 83 1.28 0.31 15.29
C VAL A 83 1.16 -1.18 15.63
N LEU A 84 1.48 -2.07 14.68
CA LEU A 84 1.48 -3.51 14.92
C LEU A 84 2.51 -3.93 15.97
N ARG A 85 3.72 -3.39 15.91
CA ARG A 85 4.76 -3.68 16.91
C ARG A 85 4.34 -3.24 18.31
N ILE A 86 3.64 -2.11 18.44
CA ILE A 86 3.10 -1.63 19.72
C ILE A 86 2.04 -2.60 20.25
N SER A 87 1.10 -3.02 19.41
CA SER A 87 0.06 -4.01 19.76
C SER A 87 0.68 -5.33 20.24
N GLU A 88 1.67 -5.87 19.51
CA GLU A 88 2.38 -7.09 19.92
C GLU A 88 3.22 -6.90 21.20
N GLY A 89 3.59 -5.67 21.54
CA GLY A 89 4.29 -5.33 22.79
C GLY A 89 3.38 -5.37 24.01
N ILE A 90 2.17 -4.81 23.87
CA ILE A 90 1.16 -4.75 24.94
C ILE A 90 0.64 -6.16 25.28
N ASP A 91 0.38 -6.98 24.26
CA ASP A 91 -0.11 -8.35 24.44
C ASP A 91 0.88 -9.22 25.24
N ARG A 92 2.17 -9.13 24.90
CA ARG A 92 3.25 -9.83 25.62
C ARG A 92 3.39 -9.39 27.08
N ALA A 93 3.24 -8.09 27.37
CA ALA A 93 3.32 -7.58 28.73
C ALA A 93 2.16 -8.06 29.61
N THR A 94 0.99 -8.30 29.01
CA THR A 94 -0.22 -8.74 29.73
C THR A 94 -0.19 -10.23 30.04
N HIS A 95 0.33 -11.06 29.11
CA HIS A 95 0.44 -12.51 29.31
C HIS A 95 1.65 -12.95 30.15
N ALA A 96 2.67 -12.10 30.36
CA ALA A 96 3.81 -12.42 31.23
C ALA A 96 3.51 -12.30 32.74
N GLY A 97 2.31 -11.84 33.12
CA GLY A 97 1.89 -11.65 34.51
C GLY A 97 0.99 -12.76 35.10
N ASN A 98 0.66 -13.81 34.32
CA ASN A 98 -0.06 -15.00 34.76
C ASN A 98 0.84 -16.25 34.67
#